data_AF-A0A931VJW9-F1
#
_entry.id   AF-A0A931VJW9-F1
#
_cell.length_a   1.000
_cell.length_b   1.000
_cell.length_c   1.000
_cell.angle_alpha   90.00
_cell.angle_beta   90.00
_cell.angle_gamma   90.00
#
_symmetry.space_group_name_H-M   'P 1'
#
loop_
_entity.id
_entity.type
_entity.pdbx_description
1 polymer ?
#
loop_
_entity_poly.entity_id
_entity_poly.type
_entity_poly.pdbx_seq_one_letter_code
_entity_poly.pdbx_strand_id
1 'polypeptide(L)'
;MTIPLIGFLFLYLLFVFVWLIFSLIALYHMIKYGQMNFTTFFTSFAYLAGSALILFLSYGYLSQIDWNVGLTIFQGGAGMFGVNNF
;
A
#
# COMPACT_ATOMS: atom_id res chain seq x y z
N MET A 1 -9.21 22.37 -9.20
CA MET A 1 -8.99 21.94 -7.81
C MET A 1 -7.84 20.97 -7.79
N THR A 2 -6.89 21.14 -6.88
CA THR A 2 -5.70 20.30 -6.78
C THR A 2 -5.83 19.46 -5.52
N ILE A 3 -5.79 18.13 -5.65
CA ILE A 3 -5.83 17.23 -4.50
C ILE A 3 -4.39 16.87 -4.13
N PRO A 4 -3.95 17.09 -2.88
CA PRO A 4 -2.59 16.76 -2.49
C PRO A 4 -2.41 15.23 -2.45
N LEU A 5 -1.37 14.72 -3.11
CA LEU A 5 -1.11 13.28 -3.25
C LEU A 5 -0.90 12.58 -1.89
N ILE A 6 -0.39 13.32 -0.90
CA ILE A 6 -0.17 12.86 0.47
C ILE A 6 -1.40 12.21 1.12
N GLY A 7 -2.62 12.63 0.75
CA GLY A 7 -3.85 12.04 1.29
C GLY A 7 -3.97 10.55 0.98
N PHE A 8 -3.52 10.11 -0.20
CA PHE A 8 -3.51 8.71 -0.60
C PHE A 8 -2.46 7.89 0.16
N LEU A 9 -1.32 8.49 0.49
CA LEU A 9 -0.30 7.84 1.32
C LEU A 9 -0.85 7.52 2.70
N PHE A 10 -1.53 8.48 3.35
CA PHE A 10 -2.13 8.25 4.66
C PHE A 10 -3.21 7.16 4.62
N LEU A 11 -4.05 7.14 3.58
CA LEU A 11 -5.05 6.08 3.40
C LEU A 11 -4.41 4.70 3.25
N TYR A 12 -3.34 4.60 2.47
CA TYR A 12 -2.55 3.37 2.33
C TYR A 12 -1.92 2.93 3.67
N LEU A 13 -1.29 3.86 4.40
CA LEU A 13 -0.67 3.55 5.70
C LEU A 13 -1.71 3.11 6.75
N LEU A 14 -2.90 3.70 6.74
CA LEU A 14 -4.01 3.28 7.60
C LEU A 14 -4.41 1.83 7.30
N PHE A 15 -4.52 1.47 6.02
CA PHE A 15 -4.80 0.10 5.62
C PHE A 15 -3.70 -0.86 6.10
N VAL A 16 -2.42 -0.52 5.89
CA VAL A 16 -1.29 -1.34 6.36
C VAL A 16 -1.32 -1.51 7.88
N PHE A 17 -1.65 -0.45 8.62
CA PHE A 17 -1.75 -0.49 10.07
C PHE A 17 -2.87 -1.43 10.55
N VAL A 18 -4.07 -1.29 9.99
CA VAL A 18 -5.21 -2.17 10.33
C VAL A 18 -4.90 -3.62 9.96
N TRP A 19 -4.35 -3.85 8.76
CA TRP A 19 -3.91 -5.17 8.32
C TRP A 19 -2.86 -5.76 9.28
N LEU A 20 -1.90 -4.97 9.77
CA LEU A 20 -0.87 -5.42 10.70
C LEU A 20 -1.49 -5.88 12.02
N ILE A 21 -2.46 -5.14 12.57
CA ILE A 21 -3.18 -5.53 13.79
C ILE A 21 -3.87 -6.88 13.59
N PHE A 22 -4.64 -7.04 12.51
CA PHE A 22 -5.32 -8.31 12.22
C PHE A 22 -4.34 -9.46 12.01
N SER A 23 -3.20 -9.19 11.35
CA SER A 23 -2.15 -10.18 11.11
C SER A 23 -1.53 -10.66 12.42
N LEU A 24 -1.25 -9.75 13.36
CA LEU A 24 -0.75 -10.10 14.69
C LEU A 24 -1.76 -10.91 15.50
N ILE A 25 -3.05 -10.55 15.45
CA ILE A 25 -4.12 -11.30 16.11
C ILE A 25 -4.21 -12.72 15.53
N ALA A 26 -4.16 -12.86 14.21
CA ALA A 26 -4.22 -14.15 13.53
C ALA A 26 -3.02 -15.04 13.89
N LEU A 27 -1.81 -14.46 13.91
CA LEU A 27 -0.60 -15.18 14.33
C LEU A 27 -0.68 -15.61 15.80
N TYR A 28 -1.10 -14.71 16.69
CA TYR A 28 -1.33 -15.05 18.09
C TYR A 28 -2.34 -16.18 18.23
N HIS A 29 -3.48 -16.08 17.53
CA HIS A 29 -4.53 -17.09 17.58
C HIS A 29 -4.01 -18.45 17.11
N MET A 30 -3.25 -18.47 16.02
CA MET A 30 -2.65 -19.70 15.50
C MET A 30 -1.61 -20.28 16.47
N ILE A 31 -0.77 -19.44 17.09
CA ILE A 31 0.24 -19.91 18.04
C ILE A 31 -0.40 -20.49 19.31
N LYS A 32 -1.48 -19.88 19.79
CA LYS A 32 -2.15 -20.24 21.05
C LYS A 32 -3.13 -21.41 20.88
N TYR A 33 -3.90 -21.43 19.80
CA TYR A 33 -5.05 -22.32 19.60
C TYR A 33 -4.91 -23.23 18.38
N GLY A 34 -3.96 -22.95 17.49
CA GLY A 34 -3.74 -23.73 16.28
C GLY A 34 -2.93 -25.00 16.54
N GLN A 35 -3.13 -26.00 15.67
CA GLN A 35 -2.28 -27.18 15.67
C GLN A 35 -0.90 -26.83 15.09
N MET A 36 0.12 -26.87 15.94
CA MET A 36 1.51 -26.68 15.53
C MET A 36 2.05 -27.95 14.87
N ASN A 37 2.15 -27.93 13.54
CA ASN A 37 2.81 -28.95 12.75
C ASN A 37 3.74 -28.28 11.74
N PHE A 38 4.55 -29.07 11.04
CA PHE A 38 5.52 -28.53 10.09
C PHE A 38 4.85 -27.67 9.00
N THR A 39 3.69 -28.10 8.51
CA THR A 39 2.93 -27.37 7.49
C THR A 39 2.48 -26.01 8.00
N THR A 40 1.89 -25.92 9.20
CA THR A 40 1.42 -24.65 9.77
C THR A 40 2.59 -23.71 10.08
N PHE A 41 3.71 -24.24 10.58
CA PHE A 41 4.92 -23.43 10.75
C PHE A 41 5.43 -22.86 9.42
N PHE A 42 5.58 -23.72 8.41
CA PHE A 42 6.13 -23.32 7.12
C PHE A 42 5.23 -22.31 6.40
N THR A 43 3.91 -22.52 6.41
CA THR A 43 2.96 -21.59 5.76
C THR A 43 2.94 -20.24 6.47
N SER A 44 3.01 -20.19 7.80
CA SER A 44 3.09 -18.92 8.54
C SER A 44 4.41 -18.20 8.34
N PHE A 45 5.51 -18.93 8.27
CA PHE A 45 6.81 -18.36 7.93
C PHE A 45 6.80 -17.77 6.52
N ALA A 46 6.29 -18.51 5.53
CA ALA A 46 6.16 -18.02 4.15
C ALA A 46 5.24 -16.79 4.04
N TYR A 47 4.13 -16.77 4.78
CA TYR A 47 3.25 -15.62 4.88
C TYR A 47 3.95 -14.39 5.45
N LEU A 48 4.70 -14.53 6.55
CA LEU A 48 5.46 -13.45 7.16
C LEU A 48 6.58 -12.94 6.24
N ALA A 49 7.36 -13.85 5.65
CA ALA A 49 8.44 -13.51 4.74
C ALA A 49 7.91 -12.80 3.47
N GLY A 50 6.84 -13.32 2.88
CA GLY A 50 6.18 -12.71 1.73
C GLY A 50 5.63 -11.32 2.06
N SER A 51 5.00 -11.16 3.22
CA SER A 51 4.49 -9.86 3.66
C SER A 51 5.61 -8.84 3.89
N ALA A 52 6.71 -9.25 4.53
CA ALA A 52 7.89 -8.41 4.74
C ALA A 52 8.53 -8.00 3.40
N LEU A 53 8.62 -8.93 2.43
CA LEU A 53 9.11 -8.64 1.09
C LEU A 53 8.22 -7.61 0.38
N ILE A 54 6.90 -7.78 0.43
CA ILE A 54 5.96 -6.82 -0.19
C ILE A 54 6.09 -5.44 0.45
N LEU A 55 6.18 -5.35 1.78
CA LEU A 55 6.39 -4.07 2.48
C LEU A 55 7.72 -3.41 2.09
N PHE A 56 8.79 -4.20 1.99
CA PHE A 56 10.10 -3.72 1.55
C PHE A 56 10.06 -3.16 0.12
N LEU A 57 9.47 -3.91 -0.82
CA LEU A 57 9.31 -3.47 -2.20
C LEU A 57 8.41 -2.22 -2.27
N SER A 58 7.32 -2.19 -1.51
CA SER A 58 6.42 -1.03 -1.43
C SER A 58 7.18 0.22 -0.98
N TYR A 59 8.01 0.11 0.06
CA TYR A 59 8.86 1.22 0.50
C TYR A 59 9.83 1.67 -0.61
N GLY A 60 10.45 0.73 -1.33
CA GLY A 60 11.32 1.03 -2.46
C GLY A 60 10.64 1.88 -3.54
N TYR A 61 9.39 1.57 -3.90
CA TYR A 61 8.63 2.37 -4.87
C TYR A 61 8.11 3.69 -4.29
N LEU A 62 7.56 3.67 -3.07
CA LEU A 62 6.93 4.84 -2.44
C LEU A 62 7.94 5.92 -2.06
N SER A 63 9.19 5.55 -1.75
CA SER A 63 10.26 6.50 -1.40
C SER A 63 10.71 7.38 -2.57
N GLN A 64 10.44 6.96 -3.80
CA GLN A 64 10.80 7.70 -5.02
C GLN A 64 9.75 8.75 -5.41
N ILE A 65 8.58 8.74 -4.75
CA ILE A 65 7.46 9.62 -5.06
C ILE A 65 7.59 10.91 -4.25
N ASP A 66 7.47 12.06 -4.92
CA ASP A 66 7.29 13.34 -4.24
C ASP A 66 5.81 13.50 -3.82
N TRP A 67 5.56 13.33 -2.52
CA TRP A 67 4.23 13.40 -1.93
C TRP A 67 3.69 14.83 -1.77
N ASN A 68 4.53 15.85 -1.96
CA ASN A 68 4.10 17.25 -1.92
C ASN A 68 3.45 17.71 -3.23
N VAL A 69 3.54 16.88 -4.29
CA VAL A 69 2.92 17.20 -5.57
C VAL A 69 1.40 17.12 -5.46
N GLY A 70 0.74 18.16 -5.97
CA GLY A 70 -0.70 18.20 -6.11
C GLY A 70 -1.16 17.59 -7.42
N LEU A 71 -2.07 16.62 -7.38
CA LEU A 71 -2.70 16.07 -8.57
C LEU A 71 -3.70 17.08 -9.13
N THR A 72 -3.47 17.52 -10.37
CA THR A 72 -4.41 18.37 -11.11
C THR A 72 -5.34 17.47 -11.93
N ILE A 73 -6.52 17.17 -11.38
CA ILE A 73 -7.45 16.17 -11.94
C ILE A 73 -8.22 16.70 -13.17
N PHE A 74 -8.14 18.00 -13.48
CA PHE A 74 -8.95 18.66 -14.51
C PHE A 74 -8.16 19.41 -15.59
N GLN A 75 -6.93 19.00 -15.90
CA GLN A 75 -6.14 19.67 -16.95
C GLN A 75 -6.46 19.19 -18.38
N GLY A 76 -7.63 18.57 -18.60
CA GLY A 76 -8.02 17.93 -19.86
C GLY A 76 -9.43 18.25 -20.35
N GLY A 77 -10.01 19.39 -19.95
CA GLY A 77 -11.40 19.74 -20.29
C GLY A 77 -11.62 20.66 -21.49
N ALA A 78 -10.61 21.39 -21.98
CA ALA A 78 -10.82 22.40 -23.05
C ALA A 78 -9.57 22.75 -23.89
N GLY A 79 -8.52 21.91 -23.87
CA GLY A 79 -7.29 22.16 -24.63
C GLY A 79 -7.04 21.19 -25.79
N MET A 80 -7.86 20.14 -25.93
CA MET A 80 -7.72 19.11 -26.98
C MET A 80 -8.46 19.41 -28.29
N PHE A 81 -9.10 20.58 -28.43
CA PHE A 81 -9.59 21.05 -29.73
C PHE A 81 -8.75 22.26 -30.12
N GLY A 82 -7.77 21.99 -30.97
CA GLY A 82 -6.73 22.94 -31.36
C GLY A 82 -7.28 24.23 -31.96
N VAL A 83 -6.62 25.32 -31.60
CA VAL A 83 -6.39 26.44 -32.52
C VAL A 83 -4.89 26.68 -32.51
N ASN A 84 -4.19 25.99 -33.40
CA ASN A 84 -2.85 26.39 -33.81
C ASN A 84 -3.04 27.60 -34.74
N ASN A 85 -2.95 28.81 -34.20
CA ASN A 85 -2.81 29.99 -35.04
C ASN A 85 -1.35 30.06 -35.52
N PHE A 86 -1.18 30.01 -36.84
CA PHE A 86 0.05 30.34 -37.54
C PHE A 86 0.48 31.78 -37.23
#